data_AF-I9L605-F1
#
_entry.id   AF-I9L605-F1
#
_cell.length_a   1.000
_cell.length_b   1.000
_cell.length_c   1.000
_cell.angle_alpha   90.00
_cell.angle_beta   90.00
_cell.angle_gamma   90.00
#
_symmetry.space_group_name_H-M   'P 1'
#
loop_
_entity.id
_entity.type
_entity.pdbx_description
1 polymer ?
#
loop_
_entity_poly.entity_id
_entity_poly.type
_entity_poly.pdbx_seq_one_letter_code
_entity_poly.pdbx_strand_id
1 'polypeptide(L)' 'MGILEGRTALVVGASSGVGYGCALRFVEEGANVLARASGSQNRLLR' A
#
# COMPACT_ATOMS: atom_id res chain seq x y z
N MET A 1 -4.08 -1.32 -18.09
CA MET A 1 -2.85 -0.57 -17.74
C MET A 1 -3.28 0.60 -16.89
N GLY A 2 -2.83 0.63 -15.63
CA GLY A 2 -3.18 1.67 -14.68
C GLY A 2 -2.31 2.92 -14.83
N ILE A 3 -2.70 4.01 -14.20
CA ILE A 3 -2.01 5.31 -14.33
C ILE A 3 -0.62 5.31 -13.65
N LEU A 4 -0.31 4.30 -12.84
CA LEU A 4 0.95 4.18 -12.09
C LEU A 4 1.87 3.09 -12.64
N GLU A 5 1.60 2.55 -13.83
CA GLU A 5 2.40 1.50 -14.46
C GLU A 5 3.88 1.90 -14.54
N GLY A 6 4.76 1.01 -14.07
CA GLY A 6 6.22 1.20 -14.07
C GLY A 6 6.74 2.24 -13.08
N ARG A 7 5.88 2.80 -12.22
CA ARG A 7 6.29 3.73 -11.15
C ARG A 7 6.61 2.98 -9.87
N THR A 8 7.48 3.56 -9.05
CA THR A 8 7.76 3.08 -7.68
C THR A 8 7.17 4.05 -6.66
N ALA A 9 6.44 3.55 -5.67
CA ALA A 9 5.81 4.35 -4.62
C ALA A 9 6.23 3.89 -3.22
N LEU A 10 6.58 4.86 -2.37
CA LEU A 10 6.79 4.66 -0.93
C LEU A 10 5.55 5.13 -0.18
N VAL A 11 4.90 4.22 0.55
CA VAL A 11 3.71 4.53 1.35
C VAL A 11 4.02 4.36 2.84
N VAL A 12 3.96 5.45 3.60
CA VAL A 12 4.14 5.45 5.06
C VAL A 12 2.80 5.44 5.78
N GLY A 13 2.76 4.92 7.01
CA GLY A 13 1.50 4.73 7.74
C GLY A 13 0.60 3.69 7.08
N ALA A 14 1.18 2.75 6.34
CA ALA A 14 0.45 1.77 5.51
C ALA A 14 -0.18 0.62 6.30
N SER A 15 -0.23 0.72 7.64
CA SER A 15 -0.83 -0.29 8.51
C SER A 15 -2.35 -0.36 8.27
N SER A 16 -3.04 0.78 8.24
CA SER A 16 -4.50 0.81 8.16
C SER A 16 -5.04 2.11 7.56
N GLY A 17 -6.35 2.17 7.38
CA GLY A 17 -7.04 3.37 6.92
C GLY A 17 -6.56 3.79 5.54
N VAL A 18 -6.38 5.09 5.35
CA VAL A 18 -6.04 5.68 4.06
C VAL A 18 -4.68 5.17 3.55
N GLY A 19 -3.66 5.07 4.40
CA GLY A 19 -2.35 4.59 3.98
C GLY A 19 -2.39 3.17 3.41
N TYR A 20 -3.15 2.27 4.05
CA TYR A 20 -3.36 0.91 3.55
C TYR A 20 -4.14 0.88 2.23
N GLY A 21 -5.25 1.63 2.15
CA GLY A 21 -6.06 1.71 0.93
C GLY A 21 -5.29 2.30 -0.26
N CYS A 22 -4.46 3.33 -0.02
CA CYS A 22 -3.59 3.89 -1.05
C CYS A 22 -2.55 2.87 -1.52
N ALA A 23 -1.90 2.14 -0.62
CA ALA A 23 -0.92 1.11 -0.99
C ALA A 23 -1.56 0.04 -1.88
N LEU A 24 -2.76 -0.44 -1.53
CA LEU A 24 -3.52 -1.39 -2.36
C LEU A 24 -3.83 -0.83 -3.74
N ARG A 25 -4.44 0.37 -3.81
CA ARG A 25 -4.81 0.97 -5.09
C ARG A 25 -3.57 1.24 -5.96
N PHE A 26 -2.43 1.56 -5.36
CA PHE A 26 -1.21 1.81 -6.13
C PHE A 26 -0.67 0.54 -6.79
N VAL A 27 -0.76 -0.61 -6.11
CA VAL A 27 -0.42 -1.91 -6.71
C VAL A 27 -1.39 -2.23 -7.86
N GLU A 28 -2.70 -2.03 -7.66
CA GLU A 28 -3.71 -2.25 -8.70
C GLU A 28 -3.48 -1.39 -9.96
N GLU A 29 -2.94 -0.17 -9.78
CA GLU A 29 -2.60 0.74 -10.87
C GLU A 29 -1.23 0.45 -11.53
N GLY A 30 -0.53 -0.60 -11.11
CA GLY A 30 0.72 -1.07 -11.72
C GLY A 30 2.00 -0.51 -11.10
N ALA A 31 1.93 0.06 -9.89
CA ALA A 31 3.11 0.53 -9.18
C ALA A 31 3.85 -0.61 -8.46
N ASN A 32 5.18 -0.50 -8.40
CA ASN A 32 6.01 -1.21 -7.42
C ASN A 32 5.93 -0.46 -6.08
N VAL A 33 5.40 -1.08 -5.02
CA VAL A 33 5.09 -0.37 -3.76
C VAL A 33 5.95 -0.88 -2.60
N LEU A 34 6.62 0.04 -1.90
CA LEU A 34 7.21 -0.18 -0.58
C LEU A 34 6.28 0.41 0.48
N ALA A 35 5.68 -0.45 1.30
CA ALA A 35 4.77 -0.06 2.37
C ALA A 35 5.48 -0.13 3.73
N ARG A 36 5.57 1.01 4.43
CA ARG A 36 6.13 1.10 5.79
C ARG A 36 5.04 1.44 6.80
N ALA A 37 4.99 0.67 7.86
CA ALA A 37 4.21 0.96 9.05
C ALA A 37 5.05 0.73 10.33
N SER A 38 4.74 1.48 11.39
CA SER A 38 5.40 1.37 12.70
C SER A 38 4.70 0.39 13.65
N GLY A 39 3.45 0.00 13.35
CA GLY A 39 2.72 -1.06 14.05
C GLY A 39 2.36 -2.17 13.06
N SER A 40 2.68 -3.43 13.40
CA SER A 40 2.20 -4.58 12.64
C SER A 40 0.68 -4.66 12.76
N GLN A 41 -0.03 -4.49 11.65
CA GLN A 41 -1.44 -4.87 11.60
C GLN A 41 -1.50 -6.38 11.39
N ASN A 42 -1.22 -7.10 12.47
CA ASN A 42 -1.67 -8.46 12.63
C ASN A 42 -2.96 -8.44 13.46
N ARG A 43 -4.05 -7.97 12.83
CA ARG A 43 -5.40 -8.21 13.32
C ARG A 43 -5.96 -9.38 12.52
N LEU A 44 -5.55 -10.58 12.94
CA LEU A 44 -6.26 -11.87 12.85
C LEU A 44 -7.51 -11.83 11.94
N LEU A 45 -7.57 -12.60 10.85
CA LEU A 45 -8.22 -13.93 10.91
C LEU A 45 -9.25 -14.01 12.07
N ARG A 46 -10.35 -13.28 11.92
CA ARG A 46 -11.60 -13.45 12.65
C ARG A 46 -12.74 -13.20 11.70
#